data_AF-B3T5N2-F1
#
_entry.id   AF-B3T5N2-F1
#
_cell.length_a   1.000
_cell.length_b   1.000
_cell.length_c   1.000
_cell.angle_alpha   90.00
_cell.angle_beta   90.00
_cell.angle_gamma   90.00
#
_symmetry.space_group_name_H-M   'P 1'
#
loop_
_entity.id
_entity.type
_entity.pdbx_description
1 polymer ?
#
loop_
_entity_poly.entity_id
_entity_poly.type
_entity_poly.pdbx_seq_one_letter_code
_entity_poly.pdbx_strand_id
1 'polypeptide(L)'
;VGTMSDIGIFSFSTPKIITTGQGGMIVTNDKKLYEKCKAVKDFGRKSGTKQNMRMAFDHPTIGYNFKFTEFQAAIGVAQMKKLPKRIIKKKKIFKKYHDLLCNVKGISFVKTDLNKITPWMIDFILDSKNKKNKLINHLEKNRIETRIFYPPIHRLKPYKDLDKNYRNSSDISDKGLWLPSSVTLENKEIDFICRKIKYFVN
;
A
#
# COMPACT_ATOMS: atom_id res chain seq x y z
N VAL A 1 4.83 7.76 9.89
CA VAL A 1 4.64 8.14 8.48
C VAL A 1 3.74 9.36 8.42
N GLY A 2 4.08 10.38 7.64
CA GLY A 2 3.27 11.59 7.47
C GLY A 2 3.77 12.84 8.21
N THR A 3 4.54 12.66 9.28
CA THR A 3 5.03 13.78 10.14
C THR A 3 6.52 13.72 10.44
N MET A 4 7.23 12.73 9.89
CA MET A 4 8.66 12.47 10.17
C MET A 4 9.60 12.93 9.05
N SER A 5 9.05 13.51 8.00
CA SER A 5 9.78 13.91 6.78
C SER A 5 9.22 15.25 6.32
N ASP A 6 9.95 15.96 5.46
CA ASP A 6 9.51 17.24 4.92
C ASP A 6 8.13 17.13 4.23
N ILE A 7 7.91 16.01 3.53
CA ILE A 7 6.64 15.67 2.88
C ILE A 7 6.26 14.22 3.18
N GLY A 8 5.01 14.03 3.61
CA GLY A 8 4.35 12.73 3.65
C GLY A 8 3.36 12.57 2.50
N ILE A 9 3.31 11.37 1.90
CA ILE A 9 2.40 11.07 0.79
C ILE A 9 1.53 9.87 1.15
N PHE A 10 0.23 10.01 0.92
CA PHE A 10 -0.75 8.94 1.06
C PHE A 10 -1.43 8.69 -0.28
N SER A 11 -1.75 7.42 -0.53
CA SER A 11 -2.54 6.99 -1.68
C SER A 11 -3.92 6.54 -1.21
N PHE A 12 -4.94 6.87 -1.98
CA PHE A 12 -6.33 6.48 -1.79
C PHE A 12 -6.86 5.66 -2.96
N SER A 13 -5.97 4.95 -3.67
CA SER A 13 -6.38 3.97 -4.67
C SER A 13 -7.19 2.82 -4.06
N THR A 14 -7.97 2.13 -4.89
CA THR A 14 -8.90 1.07 -4.48
C THR A 14 -8.37 0.08 -3.43
N PRO A 15 -7.15 -0.47 -3.52
CA PRO A 15 -6.71 -1.50 -2.58
C PRO A 15 -6.30 -0.96 -1.21
N LYS A 16 -6.19 0.36 -1.01
CA LYS A 16 -5.71 0.99 0.23
C LYS A 16 -6.72 0.83 1.37
N ILE A 17 -6.26 1.04 2.62
CA ILE A 17 -7.11 0.87 3.83
C ILE A 17 -8.38 1.73 3.75
N ILE A 18 -8.26 2.91 3.17
CA ILE A 18 -9.37 3.76 2.72
C ILE A 18 -9.13 4.14 1.26
N THR A 19 -10.20 4.42 0.52
CA THR A 19 -10.11 4.70 -0.91
C THR A 19 -11.06 5.80 -1.34
N THR A 20 -10.70 6.47 -2.42
CA THR A 20 -11.55 7.40 -3.20
C THR A 20 -11.67 6.94 -4.65
N GLY A 21 -11.55 5.63 -4.90
CA GLY A 21 -11.35 5.04 -6.23
C GLY A 21 -9.92 5.27 -6.71
N GLN A 22 -9.63 6.51 -7.10
CA GLN A 22 -8.27 7.01 -7.32
C GLN A 22 -8.05 8.26 -6.46
N GLY A 23 -6.82 8.47 -6.01
CA GLY A 23 -6.52 9.63 -5.19
C GLY A 23 -5.21 9.57 -4.43
N GLY A 24 -4.83 10.72 -3.88
CA GLY A 24 -3.70 10.84 -3.00
C GLY A 24 -3.76 12.13 -2.18
N MET A 25 -2.89 12.21 -1.19
CA MET A 25 -2.77 13.35 -0.31
C MET A 25 -1.31 13.60 0.01
N ILE A 26 -0.91 14.86 -0.05
CA ILE A 26 0.37 15.35 0.43
C ILE A 26 0.13 16.04 1.77
N VAL A 27 0.99 15.76 2.75
CA VAL A 27 1.03 16.44 4.04
C VAL A 27 2.43 17.00 4.28
N THR A 28 2.52 18.17 4.88
CA THR A 28 3.78 18.82 5.24
C THR A 28 3.51 19.83 6.36
N ASN A 29 4.50 20.06 7.23
CA ASN A 29 4.49 21.15 8.22
C ASN A 29 5.19 22.41 7.69
N ASP A 30 5.82 22.36 6.51
CA ASP A 30 6.50 23.50 5.91
C ASP A 30 5.53 24.27 4.98
N LYS A 31 5.28 25.54 5.34
CA LYS A 31 4.39 26.43 4.57
C LYS A 31 4.89 26.69 3.14
N LYS A 32 6.21 26.82 2.93
CA LYS A 32 6.80 27.03 1.60
C LYS A 32 6.58 25.79 0.73
N LEU A 33 6.74 24.58 1.28
CA LEU A 33 6.45 23.34 0.55
C LEU A 33 4.97 23.20 0.25
N TYR A 34 4.09 23.52 1.20
CA TYR A 34 2.64 23.51 1.01
C TYR A 34 2.21 24.39 -0.17
N GLU A 35 2.70 25.64 -0.24
CA GLU A 35 2.36 26.56 -1.34
C GLU A 35 2.89 26.08 -2.68
N LYS A 36 4.11 25.54 -2.72
CA LYS A 36 4.67 24.91 -3.94
C LYS A 36 3.82 23.73 -4.41
N CYS A 37 3.42 22.83 -3.52
CA CYS A 37 2.57 21.69 -3.85
C CYS A 37 1.20 22.14 -4.37
N LYS A 38 0.60 23.19 -3.79
CA LYS A 38 -0.67 23.74 -4.29
C LYS A 38 -0.56 24.33 -5.67
N ALA A 39 0.52 25.06 -5.95
CA ALA A 39 0.80 25.58 -7.28
C ALA A 39 0.91 24.44 -8.29
N VAL A 40 1.78 23.46 -8.04
CA VAL A 40 1.96 22.30 -8.94
C VAL A 40 0.66 21.52 -9.17
N LYS A 41 -0.19 21.37 -8.15
CA LYS A 41 -1.50 20.68 -8.26
C LYS A 41 -2.51 21.41 -9.16
N ASP A 42 -2.38 22.73 -9.30
CA ASP A 42 -3.37 23.59 -9.95
C ASP A 42 -2.73 24.51 -10.99
N PHE A 43 -2.12 23.88 -12.00
CA PHE A 43 -1.54 24.54 -13.18
C PHE A 43 -0.42 25.55 -12.89
N GLY A 44 0.20 25.51 -11.71
CA GLY A 44 1.31 26.41 -11.35
C GLY A 44 0.87 27.77 -10.80
N ARG A 45 -0.42 27.93 -10.48
CA ARG A 45 -0.99 29.19 -9.96
C ARG A 45 -0.61 29.44 -8.51
N LYS A 46 -0.44 30.71 -8.13
CA LYS A 46 -0.37 31.10 -6.71
C LYS A 46 -1.71 30.81 -6.01
N SER A 47 -1.66 30.39 -4.76
CA SER A 47 -2.87 30.20 -3.95
C SER A 47 -3.68 31.49 -3.84
N GLY A 48 -5.00 31.41 -4.00
CA GLY A 48 -5.91 32.55 -3.81
C GLY A 48 -6.02 33.52 -4.98
N THR A 49 -5.35 33.27 -6.12
CA THR A 49 -5.47 34.16 -7.29
C THR A 49 -6.72 33.90 -8.13
N LYS A 50 -7.39 32.75 -7.98
CA LYS A 50 -8.62 32.42 -8.72
C LYS A 50 -9.77 33.38 -8.43
N GLN A 51 -9.79 33.97 -7.24
CA GLN A 51 -10.80 34.94 -6.82
C GLN A 51 -10.68 36.26 -7.61
N ASN A 52 -9.52 36.53 -8.22
CA ASN A 52 -9.31 37.67 -9.11
C ASN A 52 -9.01 37.17 -10.52
N MET A 53 -9.99 37.26 -11.43
CA MET A 53 -9.87 36.76 -12.80
C MET A 53 -8.66 37.32 -13.57
N ARG A 54 -8.20 38.54 -13.26
CA ARG A 54 -7.00 39.11 -13.89
C ARG A 54 -5.72 38.40 -13.47
N MET A 55 -5.69 37.84 -12.25
CA MET A 55 -4.55 37.08 -11.71
C MET A 55 -4.70 35.56 -11.87
N ALA A 56 -5.89 35.08 -12.29
CA ALA A 56 -6.16 33.65 -12.44
C ALA A 56 -5.35 32.99 -13.58
N PHE A 57 -4.82 33.79 -14.51
CA PHE A 57 -3.98 33.36 -15.63
C PHE A 57 -2.50 33.72 -15.45
N ASP A 58 -2.11 34.23 -14.27
CA ASP A 58 -0.69 34.39 -13.93
C ASP A 58 -0.15 33.06 -13.38
N HIS A 59 0.76 32.45 -14.16
CA HIS A 59 1.33 31.13 -13.92
C HIS A 59 2.86 31.24 -13.75
N PRO A 60 3.36 31.54 -12.54
CA PRO A 60 4.79 31.76 -12.31
C PRO A 60 5.64 30.48 -12.37
N THR A 61 5.02 29.29 -12.39
CA THR A 61 5.72 28.00 -12.39
C THR A 61 4.98 26.98 -13.24
N ILE A 62 5.65 25.91 -13.67
CA ILE A 62 4.99 24.77 -14.30
C ILE A 62 4.15 24.05 -13.24
N GLY A 63 2.91 23.71 -13.61
CA GLY A 63 2.08 22.80 -12.84
C GLY A 63 1.12 22.00 -13.72
N TYR A 64 0.33 21.16 -13.07
CA TYR A 64 -0.53 20.16 -13.71
C TYR A 64 -1.96 20.28 -13.21
N ASN A 65 -2.87 19.52 -13.82
CA ASN A 65 -4.22 19.36 -13.30
C ASN A 65 -4.32 18.11 -12.43
N PHE A 66 -3.82 18.18 -11.20
CA PHE A 66 -3.94 17.09 -10.21
C PHE A 66 -4.98 17.40 -9.13
N LYS A 67 -5.97 18.24 -9.47
CA LYS A 67 -7.06 18.57 -8.56
C LYS A 67 -7.88 17.33 -8.24
N PHE A 68 -8.29 17.26 -6.98
CA PHE A 68 -9.22 16.27 -6.46
C PHE A 68 -10.64 16.73 -6.75
N THR A 69 -11.54 15.82 -7.15
CA THR A 69 -12.95 16.20 -7.38
C THR A 69 -13.74 16.19 -6.08
N GLU A 70 -14.85 16.94 -6.04
CA GLU A 70 -15.78 16.94 -4.90
C GLU A 70 -16.38 15.54 -4.65
N PHE A 71 -16.62 14.75 -5.71
CA PHE A 71 -17.08 13.37 -5.57
C PHE A 71 -16.04 12.50 -4.84
N GLN A 72 -14.76 12.59 -5.23
CA GLN A 72 -13.68 11.88 -4.55
C GLN A 72 -13.53 12.36 -3.09
N ALA A 73 -13.68 13.66 -2.84
CA ALA A 73 -13.64 14.25 -1.51
C ALA A 73 -14.75 13.70 -0.61
N ALA A 74 -16.00 13.66 -1.10
CA ALA A 74 -17.15 13.14 -0.37
C ALA A 74 -16.95 11.66 0.03
N ILE A 75 -16.45 10.83 -0.90
CA ILE A 75 -16.09 9.44 -0.62
C ILE A 75 -14.99 9.37 0.43
N GLY A 76 -13.94 10.19 0.30
CA GLY A 76 -12.83 10.26 1.23
C GLY A 76 -13.28 10.58 2.66
N VAL A 77 -14.14 11.59 2.83
CA VAL A 77 -14.72 11.97 4.13
C VAL A 77 -15.50 10.80 4.74
N ALA A 78 -16.33 10.12 3.96
CA ALA A 78 -17.08 8.95 4.44
C ALA A 78 -16.15 7.79 4.84
N GLN A 79 -15.04 7.59 4.12
CA GLN A 79 -14.07 6.53 4.39
C GLN A 79 -13.20 6.85 5.60
N MET A 80 -12.83 8.12 5.83
CA MET A 80 -12.10 8.58 7.01
C MET A 80 -12.85 8.25 8.30
N LYS A 81 -14.17 8.41 8.33
CA LYS A 81 -15.03 8.01 9.47
C LYS A 81 -14.92 6.51 9.80
N LYS A 82 -14.60 5.66 8.82
CA LYS A 82 -14.44 4.20 8.98
C LYS A 82 -13.01 3.78 9.34
N LEU A 83 -12.02 4.67 9.20
CA LEU A 83 -10.60 4.36 9.34
C LEU A 83 -10.24 3.75 10.72
N PRO A 84 -10.69 4.28 11.88
CA PRO A 84 -10.34 3.69 13.17
C PRO A 84 -10.73 2.21 13.31
N LYS A 85 -11.96 1.86 12.89
CA LYS A 85 -12.45 0.47 12.92
C LYS A 85 -11.65 -0.42 11.96
N ARG A 86 -11.28 0.09 10.78
CA ARG A 86 -10.47 -0.64 9.79
C ARG A 86 -9.06 -0.90 10.29
N ILE A 87 -8.42 0.06 10.96
CA ILE A 87 -7.11 -0.12 11.59
C ILE A 87 -7.15 -1.32 12.55
N ILE A 88 -8.13 -1.36 13.45
CA ILE A 88 -8.31 -2.47 14.40
C ILE A 88 -8.50 -3.79 13.67
N LYS A 89 -9.36 -3.83 12.64
CA LYS A 89 -9.61 -5.03 11.83
C LYS A 89 -8.33 -5.52 11.13
N LYS A 90 -7.55 -4.63 10.52
CA LYS A 90 -6.28 -4.98 9.85
C LYS A 90 -5.27 -5.58 10.81
N LYS A 91 -5.13 -5.01 12.01
CA LYS A 91 -4.26 -5.55 13.07
C LYS A 91 -4.72 -6.94 13.52
N LYS A 92 -6.04 -7.16 13.68
CA LYS A 92 -6.61 -8.47 14.01
C LYS A 92 -6.37 -9.52 12.92
N ILE A 93 -6.53 -9.15 11.65
CA ILE A 93 -6.24 -10.04 10.50
C ILE A 93 -4.76 -10.47 10.53
N PHE A 94 -3.84 -9.50 10.66
CA PHE A 94 -2.40 -9.81 10.74
C PHE A 94 -2.09 -10.75 11.90
N LYS A 95 -2.56 -10.42 13.11
CA LYS A 95 -2.34 -11.23 14.30
C LYS A 95 -2.82 -12.66 14.10
N LYS A 96 -4.00 -12.86 13.51
CA LYS A 96 -4.55 -14.20 13.26
C LYS A 96 -3.70 -15.02 12.29
N TYR A 97 -3.28 -14.44 11.16
CA TYR A 97 -2.36 -15.13 10.24
C TYR A 97 -1.05 -15.48 10.93
N HIS A 98 -0.48 -14.52 11.65
CA HIS A 98 0.78 -14.71 12.36
C HIS A 98 0.67 -15.85 13.39
N ASP A 99 -0.32 -15.81 14.29
CA ASP A 99 -0.50 -16.83 15.33
C ASP A 99 -0.73 -18.24 14.75
N LEU A 100 -1.39 -18.34 13.59
CA LEU A 100 -1.65 -19.63 12.95
C LEU A 100 -0.46 -20.18 12.17
N LEU A 101 0.44 -19.33 11.66
CA LEU A 101 1.47 -19.72 10.68
C LEU A 101 2.91 -19.50 11.16
N CYS A 102 3.15 -18.77 12.26
CA CYS A 102 4.51 -18.39 12.69
C CYS A 102 5.43 -19.59 12.99
N ASN A 103 4.87 -20.73 13.41
CA ASN A 103 5.61 -21.94 13.74
C ASN A 103 5.70 -22.94 12.57
N VAL A 104 5.19 -22.59 11.39
CA VAL A 104 5.26 -23.47 10.22
C VAL A 104 6.64 -23.35 9.57
N LYS A 105 7.34 -24.47 9.42
CA LYS A 105 8.70 -24.51 8.88
C LYS A 105 8.75 -23.92 7.47
N GLY A 106 9.71 -23.05 7.23
CA GLY A 106 9.93 -22.44 5.92
C GLY A 106 9.01 -21.27 5.56
N ILE A 107 8.30 -20.75 6.56
CA ILE A 107 7.49 -19.54 6.52
C ILE A 107 8.08 -18.53 7.49
N SER A 108 8.11 -17.26 7.10
CA SER A 108 8.44 -16.15 7.98
C SER A 108 7.58 -14.93 7.67
N PHE A 109 7.54 -14.00 8.63
CA PHE A 109 6.84 -12.73 8.52
C PHE A 109 7.83 -11.58 8.70
N VAL A 110 7.56 -10.45 8.05
CA VAL A 110 8.28 -9.20 8.35
C VAL A 110 7.97 -8.80 9.80
N LYS A 111 9.02 -8.46 10.56
CA LYS A 111 8.89 -8.00 11.96
C LYS A 111 7.94 -6.80 12.02
N THR A 112 6.80 -6.99 12.69
CA THR A 112 5.71 -6.02 12.71
C THR A 112 5.28 -5.72 14.13
N ASP A 113 5.57 -4.52 14.62
CA ASP A 113 5.03 -4.00 15.88
C ASP A 113 3.65 -3.39 15.63
N LEU A 114 2.59 -4.13 16.00
CA LEU A 114 1.21 -3.69 15.80
C LEU A 114 0.81 -2.47 16.63
N ASN A 115 1.62 -2.04 17.61
CA ASN A 115 1.36 -0.77 18.30
C ASN A 115 1.73 0.42 17.42
N LYS A 116 2.74 0.27 16.55
CA LYS A 116 3.26 1.33 15.67
C LYS A 116 2.80 1.19 14.23
N ILE A 117 2.49 -0.02 13.78
CA ILE A 117 2.23 -0.36 12.38
C ILE A 117 0.79 -0.84 12.21
N THR A 118 0.14 -0.36 11.15
CA THR A 118 -1.10 -0.96 10.64
C THR A 118 -0.78 -1.66 9.32
N PRO A 119 -0.75 -3.00 9.28
CA PRO A 119 -0.43 -3.73 8.05
C PRO A 119 -1.46 -3.44 6.97
N TRP A 120 -1.03 -2.87 5.84
CA TRP A 120 -1.89 -2.71 4.66
C TRP A 120 -2.11 -4.06 3.97
N MET A 121 -1.07 -4.88 3.87
CA MET A 121 -1.14 -6.26 3.42
C MET A 121 -0.48 -7.18 4.46
N ILE A 122 -0.60 -8.49 4.27
CA ILE A 122 0.05 -9.48 5.15
C ILE A 122 1.33 -9.94 4.47
N ASP A 123 2.46 -9.42 4.92
CA ASP A 123 3.77 -9.75 4.39
C ASP A 123 4.17 -11.18 4.81
N PHE A 124 4.16 -12.10 3.86
CA PHE A 124 4.40 -13.52 4.05
C PHE A 124 5.57 -13.97 3.17
N ILE A 125 6.59 -14.60 3.76
CA ILE A 125 7.86 -14.90 3.09
C ILE A 125 8.12 -16.41 3.18
N LEU A 126 8.48 -17.02 2.04
CA LEU A 126 8.89 -18.43 1.97
C LEU A 126 10.41 -18.58 1.80
N ASP A 127 10.94 -19.78 2.03
CA ASP A 127 12.38 -20.06 1.87
C ASP A 127 12.92 -19.83 0.45
N SER A 128 12.08 -20.00 -0.57
CA SER A 128 12.53 -19.93 -1.97
C SER A 128 11.44 -19.48 -2.94
N LYS A 129 11.89 -18.91 -4.06
CA LYS A 129 11.04 -18.52 -5.19
C LYS A 129 10.20 -19.66 -5.73
N ASN A 130 10.79 -20.86 -5.82
CA ASN A 130 10.10 -22.04 -6.32
C ASN A 130 8.95 -22.46 -5.38
N LYS A 131 9.20 -22.49 -4.06
CA LYS A 131 8.14 -22.76 -3.07
C LYS A 131 7.04 -21.70 -3.14
N LYS A 132 7.40 -20.41 -3.24
CA LYS A 132 6.42 -19.32 -3.41
C LYS A 132 5.52 -19.55 -4.62
N ASN A 133 6.10 -19.78 -5.80
CA ASN A 133 5.34 -19.96 -7.03
C ASN A 133 4.43 -21.21 -6.97
N LYS A 134 4.90 -22.31 -6.40
CA LYS A 134 4.09 -23.51 -6.18
C LYS A 134 2.94 -23.26 -5.20
N LEU A 135 3.18 -22.49 -4.13
CA LEU A 135 2.12 -22.11 -3.18
C LEU A 135 1.06 -21.23 -3.85
N ILE A 136 1.46 -20.25 -4.67
CA ILE A 136 0.52 -19.40 -5.44
C ILE A 136 -0.41 -20.29 -6.26
N ASN A 137 0.15 -21.21 -7.06
CA ASN A 137 -0.64 -22.13 -7.89
C ASN A 137 -1.54 -23.05 -7.06
N HIS A 138 -1.06 -23.51 -5.90
CA HIS A 138 -1.87 -24.32 -4.98
C HIS A 138 -3.07 -23.52 -4.43
N LEU A 139 -2.84 -22.29 -3.98
CA LEU A 139 -3.88 -21.42 -3.43
C LEU A 139 -4.88 -21.00 -4.51
N GLU A 140 -4.42 -20.70 -5.72
CA GLU A 140 -5.27 -20.36 -6.86
C GLU A 140 -6.23 -21.52 -7.22
N LYS A 141 -5.74 -22.77 -7.27
CA LYS A 141 -6.59 -23.96 -7.47
C LYS A 141 -7.66 -24.12 -6.38
N ASN A 142 -7.43 -23.54 -5.20
CA ASN A 142 -8.38 -23.51 -4.09
C ASN A 142 -9.18 -22.20 -4.03
N ARG A 143 -9.18 -21.40 -5.10
CA ARG A 143 -9.89 -20.11 -5.23
C ARG A 143 -9.44 -19.06 -4.21
N ILE A 144 -8.16 -19.08 -3.84
CA ILE A 144 -7.53 -18.10 -2.95
C ILE A 144 -6.56 -17.26 -3.78
N GLU A 145 -6.93 -16.03 -4.11
CA GLU A 145 -6.04 -15.09 -4.80
C GLU A 145 -4.95 -14.59 -3.84
N THR A 146 -3.71 -14.53 -4.33
CA THR A 146 -2.59 -13.91 -3.62
C THR A 146 -1.91 -12.90 -4.53
N ARG A 147 -1.12 -11.99 -3.95
CA ARG A 147 -0.37 -11.00 -4.73
C ARG A 147 1.11 -11.19 -4.49
N ILE A 148 1.90 -11.27 -5.56
CA ILE A 148 3.35 -11.23 -5.43
C ILE A 148 3.78 -9.90 -4.82
N PHE A 149 4.89 -9.91 -4.08
CA PHE A 149 5.58 -8.66 -3.78
C PHE A 149 5.96 -7.97 -5.08
N TYR A 150 6.03 -6.65 -5.05
CA TYR A 150 6.42 -5.90 -6.24
C TYR A 150 7.78 -6.39 -6.76
N PRO A 151 7.93 -6.56 -8.08
CA PRO A 151 9.24 -6.71 -8.68
C PRO A 151 10.10 -5.50 -8.28
N PRO A 152 11.37 -5.71 -7.91
CA PRO A 152 12.23 -4.60 -7.57
C PRO A 152 12.45 -3.73 -8.82
N ILE A 153 12.59 -2.41 -8.61
CA ILE A 153 12.59 -1.42 -9.71
C ILE A 153 13.67 -1.76 -10.75
N HIS A 154 14.85 -2.18 -10.30
CA HIS A 154 15.98 -2.53 -11.16
C HIS A 154 15.74 -3.74 -12.09
N ARG A 155 14.67 -4.52 -11.88
CA ARG A 155 14.26 -5.60 -12.80
C ARG A 155 13.24 -5.14 -13.84
N LEU A 156 12.66 -3.95 -13.71
CA LEU A 156 11.73 -3.40 -14.70
C LEU A 156 12.50 -2.94 -15.94
N LYS A 157 11.94 -3.19 -17.13
CA LYS A 157 12.60 -2.91 -18.43
C LYS A 157 13.22 -1.50 -18.53
N PRO A 158 12.57 -0.41 -18.10
CA PRO A 158 13.15 0.95 -18.19
C PRO A 158 14.31 1.22 -17.23
N TYR A 159 14.47 0.43 -16.17
CA TYR A 159 15.43 0.67 -15.08
C TYR A 159 16.39 -0.50 -14.90
N LYS A 160 16.54 -1.34 -15.94
CA LYS A 160 17.21 -2.63 -15.87
C LYS A 160 18.64 -2.47 -15.33
N ASP A 161 18.94 -3.17 -14.24
CA ASP A 161 20.28 -3.27 -13.63
C ASP A 161 20.46 -4.68 -13.02
N LEU A 162 21.65 -4.99 -12.53
CA LEU A 162 22.06 -6.29 -12.02
C LEU A 162 21.59 -6.52 -10.58
N ASP A 163 21.04 -7.71 -10.32
CA ASP A 163 20.60 -8.13 -8.97
C ASP A 163 21.73 -8.05 -7.93
N LYS A 164 22.99 -8.20 -8.34
CA LYS A 164 24.15 -8.13 -7.44
C LYS A 164 24.26 -6.78 -6.72
N ASN A 165 23.70 -5.71 -7.30
CA ASN A 165 23.67 -4.35 -6.74
C ASN A 165 22.54 -4.17 -5.71
N TYR A 166 21.51 -5.03 -5.76
CA TYR A 166 20.28 -4.88 -4.95
C TYR A 166 19.81 -6.23 -4.37
N ARG A 167 20.77 -7.03 -3.86
CA ARG A 167 20.56 -8.43 -3.48
C ARG A 167 19.36 -8.63 -2.55
N ASN A 168 19.23 -7.78 -1.53
CA ASN A 168 18.14 -7.87 -0.55
C ASN A 168 16.77 -7.63 -1.18
N SER A 169 16.65 -6.62 -2.05
CA SER A 169 15.42 -6.30 -2.78
C SER A 169 15.02 -7.41 -3.74
N SER A 170 16.00 -8.01 -4.42
CA SER A 170 15.78 -9.16 -5.30
C SER A 170 15.33 -10.40 -4.53
N ASP A 171 16.02 -10.73 -3.44
CA ASP A 171 15.75 -11.91 -2.63
C ASP A 171 14.35 -11.85 -1.99
N ILE A 172 14.01 -10.72 -1.36
CA ILE A 172 12.72 -10.55 -0.68
C ILE A 172 11.55 -10.55 -1.67
N SER A 173 11.72 -9.96 -2.86
CA SER A 173 10.70 -9.99 -3.91
C SER A 173 10.50 -11.41 -4.48
N ASP A 174 11.59 -12.17 -4.62
CA ASP A 174 11.54 -13.54 -5.12
C ASP A 174 10.84 -14.48 -4.13
N LYS A 175 10.93 -14.22 -2.82
CA LYS A 175 10.38 -15.06 -1.75
C LYS A 175 9.05 -14.57 -1.16
N GLY A 176 8.74 -13.29 -1.31
CA GLY A 176 7.62 -12.61 -0.65
C GLY A 176 6.29 -12.70 -1.42
N LEU A 177 5.21 -12.85 -0.64
CA LEU A 177 3.83 -12.95 -1.08
C LEU A 177 2.92 -12.17 -0.12
N TRP A 178 1.91 -11.50 -0.65
CA TRP A 178 0.82 -10.93 0.13
C TRP A 178 -0.38 -11.85 0.16
N LEU A 179 -0.78 -12.24 1.37
CA LEU A 179 -2.00 -13.03 1.60
C LEU A 179 -3.27 -12.14 1.52
N PRO A 180 -4.45 -12.74 1.28
CA PRO A 180 -5.73 -12.04 1.35
C PRO A 180 -5.86 -11.25 2.64
N SER A 181 -6.22 -9.97 2.51
CA SER A 181 -6.21 -9.05 3.64
C SER A 181 -7.31 -7.99 3.58
N SER A 182 -8.37 -8.21 2.79
CA SER A 182 -9.51 -7.30 2.74
C SER A 182 -10.05 -7.02 4.15
N VAL A 183 -10.53 -5.79 4.39
CA VAL A 183 -11.19 -5.43 5.66
C VAL A 183 -12.49 -6.22 5.88
N THR A 184 -13.06 -6.80 4.84
CA THR A 184 -14.24 -7.68 4.90
C THR A 184 -13.88 -9.14 5.18
N LEU A 185 -12.60 -9.52 5.16
CA LEU A 185 -12.17 -10.90 5.32
C LEU A 185 -12.58 -11.45 6.69
N GLU A 186 -13.30 -12.55 6.70
CA GLU A 186 -13.82 -13.20 7.89
C GLU A 186 -12.80 -14.15 8.53
N ASN A 187 -13.01 -14.44 9.81
CA ASN A 187 -12.14 -15.34 10.55
C ASN A 187 -12.09 -16.75 9.93
N LYS A 188 -13.23 -17.27 9.48
CA LYS A 188 -13.35 -18.60 8.86
C LYS A 188 -12.59 -18.69 7.52
N GLU A 189 -12.52 -17.59 6.78
CA GLU A 189 -11.76 -17.51 5.52
C GLU A 189 -10.26 -17.52 5.81
N ILE A 190 -9.81 -16.79 6.83
CA ILE A 190 -8.41 -16.84 7.29
C ILE A 190 -8.04 -18.26 7.74
N ASP A 191 -8.91 -18.94 8.47
CA ASP A 191 -8.68 -20.33 8.90
C ASP A 191 -8.58 -21.28 7.69
N PHE A 192 -9.45 -21.12 6.69
CA PHE A 192 -9.40 -21.87 5.44
C PHE A 192 -8.07 -21.65 4.70
N ILE A 193 -7.64 -20.39 4.55
CA ILE A 193 -6.38 -20.03 3.90
C ILE A 193 -5.20 -20.66 4.66
N CYS A 194 -5.15 -20.52 5.99
CA CYS A 194 -4.08 -21.07 6.81
C CYS A 194 -4.03 -22.60 6.74
N ARG A 195 -5.17 -23.29 6.70
CA ARG A 195 -5.22 -24.75 6.50
C ARG A 195 -4.63 -25.16 5.16
N LYS A 196 -4.96 -24.46 4.08
CA LYS A 196 -4.42 -24.75 2.74
C LYS A 196 -2.91 -24.50 2.66
N ILE A 197 -2.42 -23.45 3.31
CA ILE A 197 -0.99 -23.19 3.43
C ILE A 197 -0.30 -24.32 4.21
N LYS A 198 -0.83 -24.72 5.37
CA LYS A 198 -0.26 -25.82 6.17
C LYS A 198 -0.24 -27.15 5.41
N TYR A 199 -1.33 -27.47 4.72
CA TYR A 199 -1.42 -28.67 3.89
C TYR A 199 -0.40 -28.68 2.74
N PHE A 200 -0.07 -27.52 2.17
CA PHE A 200 0.93 -27.43 1.11
C PHE A 200 2.38 -27.58 1.63
N VAL A 201 2.65 -27.10 2.85
CA VAL A 201 3.99 -27.09 3.43
C VAL A 201 4.35 -28.41 4.14
N ASN A 202 3.35 -29.08 4.71
CA ASN A 202 3.47 -30.44 5.25
C ASN A 202 3.52 -31.46 4.11
#